data_AF-W1YXE9-F1
#
_entry.id   AF-W1YXE9-F1
#
_cell.length_a   1.000
_cell.length_b   1.000
_cell.length_c   1.000
_cell.angle_alpha   90.00
_cell.angle_beta   90.00
_cell.angle_gamma   90.00
#
_symmetry.space_group_name_H-M   'P 1'
#
loop_
_entity.id
_entity.type
_entity.pdbx_description
1 polymer ?
#
loop_
_entity_poly.entity_id
_entity_poly.type
_entity_poly.pdbx_seq_one_letter_code
_entity_poly.pdbx_strand_id
1 'polypeptide(L)' 'MSIVTNQTTKLIGKTPVYQLPNTNIYVKLEKYNVGGSVKDRAVLGMLQDAKEKGRLHEDSIIVEATSGNTG' A
#
# COMPACT_ATOMS: atom_id res chain seq x y z
N MET A 1 -19.72 6.31 -1.69
CA MET A 1 -19.06 7.63 -1.56
C MET A 1 -17.79 7.58 -2.40
N SER A 2 -17.65 8.47 -3.37
CA SER A 2 -16.48 8.47 -4.27
C SER A 2 -15.36 9.33 -3.65
N ILE A 3 -14.12 8.86 -3.76
CA ILE A 3 -12.93 9.63 -3.34
C ILE A 3 -12.32 10.25 -4.60
N VAL A 4 -12.13 11.57 -4.59
CA VAL A 4 -11.42 12.29 -5.65
C VAL A 4 -10.16 12.89 -5.03
N THR A 5 -8.98 12.57 -5.56
CA THR A 5 -7.69 13.05 -5.06
C THR A 5 -6.64 13.10 -6.16
N ASN A 6 -5.67 14.00 -6.02
CA ASN A 6 -4.49 14.11 -6.87
C ASN A 6 -3.27 13.38 -6.27
N GLN A 7 -3.43 12.64 -5.17
CA GLN A 7 -2.34 11.91 -4.50
C GLN A 7 -2.63 10.40 -4.49
N THR A 8 -1.89 9.65 -5.29
CA THR A 8 -2.04 8.19 -5.43
C THR A 8 -1.93 7.45 -4.09
N THR A 9 -1.03 7.89 -3.21
CA THR A 9 -0.83 7.27 -1.89
C THR A 9 -2.04 7.33 -0.98
N LYS A 10 -2.95 8.30 -1.16
CA LYS A 10 -4.22 8.39 -0.40
C LYS A 10 -5.22 7.29 -0.76
N LEU A 11 -4.99 6.59 -1.86
CA LEU A 11 -5.81 5.46 -2.30
C LEU A 11 -5.29 4.11 -1.79
N ILE A 12 -4.13 4.07 -1.12
CA ILE A 12 -3.61 2.86 -0.49
C ILE A 12 -4.44 2.54 0.75
N GLY A 13 -4.93 1.31 0.82
CA GLY A 13 -5.74 0.79 1.90
C GLY A 13 -7.24 0.91 1.66
N LYS A 14 -8.03 0.81 2.75
CA LYS A 14 -9.51 0.77 2.70
C LYS A 14 -10.08 -0.21 1.66
N THR A 15 -9.35 -1.27 1.38
CA THR A 15 -9.71 -2.31 0.41
C THR A 15 -10.97 -3.05 0.86
N PRO A 16 -11.78 -3.57 -0.08
CA PRO A 16 -12.99 -4.33 0.27
C PRO A 16 -12.69 -5.57 1.11
N VAL A 17 -13.67 -5.96 1.93
CA VAL A 17 -13.73 -7.26 2.58
C VAL A 17 -14.87 -8.03 1.95
N TYR A 18 -14.60 -9.24 1.48
CA TYR A 18 -15.60 -10.14 0.92
C TYR A 18 -15.84 -11.31 1.87
N GLN A 19 -17.09 -11.50 2.27
CA GLN A 19 -17.48 -12.68 3.04
C GLN A 19 -17.79 -13.83 2.08
N LEU A 20 -17.22 -15.02 2.31
CA LEU A 20 -17.59 -16.20 1.54
C LEU A 20 -19.02 -16.64 1.90
N PRO A 21 -19.89 -16.94 0.91
CA PRO A 21 -21.30 -17.25 1.16
C PRO A 21 -21.50 -18.37 2.19
N ASN A 22 -22.42 -18.17 3.14
CA ASN A 22 -22.78 -19.13 4.19
C ASN A 22 -21.61 -19.58 5.09
N THR A 23 -20.57 -18.76 5.25
CA THR A 23 -19.45 -19.02 6.17
C THR A 23 -19.14 -17.81 7.03
N ASN A 24 -18.34 -18.00 8.08
CA ASN A 24 -17.72 -16.92 8.85
C ASN A 24 -16.31 -16.58 8.34
N ILE A 25 -16.02 -16.86 7.06
CA ILE A 25 -14.72 -16.60 6.44
C ILE A 25 -14.78 -15.30 5.64
N TYR A 26 -13.82 -14.42 5.88
CA TYR A 26 -13.69 -13.12 5.23
C TYR A 26 -12.36 -13.01 4.51
N VAL A 27 -12.39 -12.48 3.28
CA VAL A 27 -11.22 -12.25 2.44
C VAL A 27 -11.01 -10.75 2.31
N LYS A 28 -9.87 -10.25 2.79
CA LYS A 28 -9.45 -8.86 2.57
C LYS A 28 -8.81 -8.75 1.18
N LEU A 29 -9.45 -8.02 0.27
CA LEU A 29 -9.04 -7.97 -1.14
C LEU A 29 -7.94 -6.93 -1.37
N GLU A 30 -6.73 -7.20 -0.85
CA GLU A 30 -5.57 -6.31 -0.95
C GLU A 30 -5.06 -6.07 -2.38
N LYS A 31 -5.52 -6.87 -3.35
CA LYS A 31 -5.26 -6.62 -4.77
C LYS A 31 -5.83 -5.29 -5.30
N TYR A 32 -6.73 -4.65 -4.54
CA TYR A 32 -7.33 -3.36 -4.90
C TYR A 32 -6.57 -2.15 -4.37
N ASN A 33 -5.40 -2.33 -3.74
CA ASN A 33 -4.49 -1.19 -3.63
C ASN A 33 -3.97 -0.81 -5.03
N VAL A 34 -3.47 0.42 -5.16
CA VAL A 34 -3.05 1.02 -6.45
C VAL A 34 -1.93 0.28 -7.17
N GLY A 35 -0.98 -0.29 -6.42
CA GLY A 35 0.10 -1.16 -6.89
C GLY A 35 -0.32 -2.63 -6.97
N GLY A 36 -1.60 -2.94 -6.74
CA GLY A 36 -2.17 -4.26 -6.98
C GLY A 36 -1.86 -5.31 -5.91
N SER A 37 -1.28 -4.92 -4.77
CA SER A 37 -0.95 -5.86 -3.70
C SER A 37 -1.01 -5.26 -2.31
N VAL A 38 -0.87 -6.11 -1.28
CA VAL A 38 -0.74 -5.67 0.11
C VAL A 38 0.55 -4.88 0.38
N LYS A 39 1.58 -5.02 -0.48
CA LYS A 39 2.90 -4.44 -0.25
C LYS A 39 2.93 -2.91 -0.35
N ASP A 40 1.99 -2.32 -1.07
CA ASP A 40 1.74 -0.86 -1.08
C ASP A 40 1.73 -0.25 0.32
N ARG A 41 1.10 -0.94 1.29
CA ARG A 41 1.00 -0.46 2.68
C ARG A 41 2.35 -0.44 3.37
N ALA A 42 3.13 -1.51 3.18
CA ALA A 42 4.44 -1.65 3.80
C ALA A 42 5.42 -0.63 3.22
N VAL A 43 5.46 -0.50 1.89
CA VAL A 43 6.31 0.48 1.20
C VAL A 43 5.94 1.91 1.61
N LEU A 44 4.65 2.25 1.64
CA LEU A 44 4.20 3.56 2.11
C LEU A 44 4.68 3.84 3.54
N GLY A 45 4.51 2.87 4.45
CA GLY A 45 4.95 3.00 5.84
C GLY A 45 6.46 3.16 5.99
N MET A 46 7.26 2.37 5.26
CA MET A 46 8.73 2.46 5.29
C MET A 46 9.22 3.82 4.79
N LEU A 47 8.65 4.32 3.69
CA LEU A 47 9.06 5.61 3.13
C LEU A 47 8.59 6.78 3.99
N GLN A 48 7.43 6.70 4.62
CA GLN A 48 6.96 7.71 5.57
C GLN A 48 7.88 7.76 6.80
N ASP A 49 8.18 6.61 7.41
CA ASP A 49 9.08 6.51 8.56
C ASP A 49 10.49 7.05 8.23
N ALA A 50 11.03 6.68 7.07
CA ALA A 50 12.33 7.17 6.63
C ALA A 50 12.35 8.70 6.42
N LYS A 51 11.27 9.28 5.87
CA LYS A 51 11.12 10.74 5.73
C LYS A 51 11.01 11.43 7.08
N GLU A 52 10.17 10.90 7.98
CA GLU A 52 9.96 11.46 9.33
C GLU A 52 11.25 11.44 10.17
N LYS A 53 12.07 10.40 10.01
CA LYS A 53 13.39 10.28 10.66
C LYS A 53 14.51 11.05 9.96
N GLY A 54 14.21 11.77 8.88
CA GLY A 54 15.22 12.51 8.11
C GLY A 54 16.26 11.61 7.44
N ARG A 55 15.92 10.36 7.12
CA ARG A 55 16.78 9.40 6.41
C ARG A 55 16.56 9.39 4.90
N LEU A 56 15.45 9.99 4.44
CA LEU A 56 15.09 10.10 3.02
C LEU A 56 14.90 11.57 2.64
N HIS A 57 15.63 11.99 1.61
CA HIS A 57 15.64 13.33 1.05
C HIS A 57 15.35 13.29 -0.46
N GLU A 58 15.19 14.44 -1.10
CA GLU A 58 14.85 14.50 -2.53
C GLU A 58 15.90 13.83 -3.41
N ASP A 59 17.19 13.96 -3.07
CA ASP A 59 18.30 13.37 -3.83
C ASP A 59 18.67 11.95 -3.38
N SER A 60 17.85 11.33 -2.53
CA SER A 60 18.14 9.99 -2.02
C SER A 60 17.92 8.92 -3.08
N ILE A 61 18.88 8.00 -3.17
CA ILE A 61 18.75 6.78 -3.96
C ILE A 61 18.19 5.69 -3.06
N ILE A 62 17.05 5.12 -3.44
CA ILE A 62 16.44 3.97 -2.77
C ILE A 62 16.92 2.71 -3.48
N VAL A 63 17.51 1.79 -2.72
CA VAL A 63 17.92 0.47 -3.21
C VAL A 63 17.17 -0.58 -2.41
N GLU A 64 16.49 -1.49 -3.11
CA GLU A 64 15.77 -2.62 -2.53
C GLU A 64 16.07 -3.88 -3.35
N ALA A 65 16.52 -4.95 -2.68
CA ALA A 65 16.77 -6.22 -3.33
C ALA A 65 15.46 -7.02 -3.43
N THR A 66 14.71 -6.82 -4.52
CA THR A 66 13.40 -7.42 -4.72
C THR A 66 13.23 -7.96 -6.13
N SER A 67 12.40 -8.99 -6.26
CA SER A 67 11.95 -9.56 -7.55
C SER A 67 10.43 -9.59 -7.67
N GLY A 68 9.71 -8.90 -6.78
CA GLY A 68 8.25 -8.96 -6.71
C GLY A 68 7.63 -7.70 -6.11
N ASN A 69 6.36 -7.81 -5.69
CA ASN A 69 5.43 -6.70 -5.41
C ASN A 69 5.90 -5.58 -4.45
N THR A 70 7.00 -5.76 -3.71
CA THR A 70 7.55 -4.71 -2.85
C THR A 70 8.36 -3.68 -3.64
N GLY A 71 8.93 -4.07 -4.79
CA GLY A 71 9.66 -3.14 -5.68
C GLY A 71 8.70 -2.38 -6.56
#